data_AF-X1FPB5-F1
#
_entry.id   AF-X1FPB5-F1
#
_cell.length_a   1.000
_cell.length_b   1.000
_cell.length_c   1.000
_cell.angle_alpha   90.00
_cell.angle_beta   90.00
_cell.angle_gamma   90.00
#
_symmetry.space_group_name_H-M   'P 1'
#
loop_
_entity.id
_entity.type
_entity.pdbx_description
1 polymer ?
#
loop_
_entity_poly.entity_id
_entity_poly.type
_entity_poly.pdbx_seq_one_letter_code
_entity_poly.pdbx_strand_id
1 'polypeptide(L)' 'TGIESGGLAYRLDQVPIELNKIINPPNNLPSDEELLNQLYELLIQGRSE' A
#
# COMPACT_ATOMS: atom_id res chain seq x y z
N THR A 1 -7.06 4.15 0.76
CA THR A 1 -8.43 4.01 0.18
C THR A 1 -8.30 3.64 -1.28
N GLY A 2 -9.29 2.98 -1.90
CA GLY A 2 -9.18 2.52 -3.30
C GLY A 2 -9.25 3.61 -4.39
N ILE A 3 -9.20 4.90 -4.02
CA ILE A 3 -9.29 6.05 -4.95
C ILE A 3 -8.06 6.95 -4.94
N GLU A 4 -7.17 6.79 -3.94
CA GLU A 4 -5.95 7.60 -3.75
C GLU A 4 -4.70 6.93 -4.33
N SER A 5 -4.78 5.63 -4.61
CA SER A 5 -3.74 4.80 -5.19
C SER A 5 -4.28 4.00 -6.37
N GLY A 6 -3.41 3.71 -7.34
CA GLY A 6 -3.70 2.71 -8.36
C GLY A 6 -3.42 1.29 -7.83
N GLY A 7 -3.57 0.29 -8.69
CA GLY A 7 -3.19 -1.08 -8.36
C GLY A 7 -4.15 -2.11 -8.93
N LEU A 8 -4.27 -3.25 -8.25
CA LEU A 8 -5.08 -4.38 -8.67
C LEU A 8 -5.95 -4.86 -7.52
N ALA A 9 -7.26 -4.93 -7.74
CA ALA A 9 -8.19 -5.60 -6.83
C ALA A 9 -8.70 -6.89 -7.48
N TYR A 10 -9.07 -7.85 -6.66
CA TYR A 10 -9.79 -9.04 -7.12
C TYR A 10 -11.23 -8.95 -6.62
N ARG A 11 -12.17 -9.08 -7.54
CA ARG A 11 -13.58 -9.26 -7.20
C ARG A 11 -13.78 -10.61 -6.51
N LEU A 12 -14.93 -10.80 -5.86
CA LEU A 12 -15.26 -12.05 -5.18
C LEU A 12 -15.30 -13.27 -6.12
N ASP A 13 -15.55 -13.05 -7.42
CA ASP A 13 -15.45 -14.08 -8.46
C ASP A 13 -14.03 -14.24 -9.03
N GLN A 14 -13.01 -13.73 -8.32
CA GLN A 14 -11.58 -13.83 -8.63
C GLN A 14 -11.18 -13.12 -9.94
N VAL A 15 -12.05 -12.27 -10.48
CA VAL A 15 -11.73 -11.46 -11.65
C VAL A 15 -10.89 -10.26 -11.22
N PRO A 16 -9.72 -10.03 -11.85
CA PRO A 16 -8.91 -8.85 -11.59
C PRO A 16 -9.59 -7.57 -12.10
N ILE A 17 -9.53 -6.50 -11.31
CA ILE A 17 -9.91 -5.14 -11.68
C ILE A 17 -8.68 -4.25 -11.46
N GLU A 18 -8.29 -3.53 -12.51
CA GLU A 18 -7.32 -2.45 -12.40
C GLU A 18 -7.92 -1.23 -11.68
N LEU A 19 -7.24 -0.77 -10.64
CA LEU A 19 -7.64 0.39 -9.86
C LEU A 19 -6.98 1.64 -10.45
N ASN A 20 -7.79 2.67 -10.69
CA ASN A 20 -7.33 3.97 -11.15
C ASN A 20 -7.27 4.95 -9.98
N LYS A 21 -6.14 5.66 -9.87
CA LYS A 21 -6.02 6.79 -8.94
C LYS A 21 -6.88 7.95 -9.43
N ILE A 22 -7.79 8.43 -8.59
CA ILE A 22 -8.71 9.54 -8.90
C ILE A 22 -8.26 10.81 -8.19
N ILE A 23 -7.78 10.69 -6.95
CA ILE A 23 -7.32 11.82 -6.14
C ILE A 23 -5.93 11.55 -5.57
N ASN A 24 -5.25 12.61 -5.12
CA ASN A 24 -4.02 12.45 -4.37
C ASN A 24 -4.34 12.10 -2.92
N PRO A 25 -3.52 11.25 -2.25
CA PRO A 25 -3.62 11.06 -0.82
C PRO A 25 -3.32 12.38 -0.08
N PRO A 26 -3.77 12.51 1.18
CA PRO A 26 -3.39 13.63 2.03
C PRO A 26 -1.87 13.78 2.15
N ASN A 27 -1.41 15.01 2.30
CA ASN A 27 0.02 15.28 2.52
C ASN A 27 0.52 14.62 3.80
N ASN A 28 1.78 14.17 3.77
CA ASN A 28 2.49 13.55 4.90
C ASN A 28 1.91 12.22 5.39
N LEU A 29 1.03 11.59 4.61
CA LEU A 29 0.58 10.22 4.87
C LEU A 29 1.37 9.26 3.97
N PRO A 30 2.11 8.28 4.53
CA PRO A 30 2.75 7.27 3.71
C PRO A 30 1.69 6.36 3.08
N SER A 31 2.00 5.85 1.90
CA SER A 31 1.27 4.72 1.32
C SER A 31 1.47 3.45 2.13
N ASP A 32 0.57 2.48 1.95
CA ASP A 32 0.65 1.17 2.60
C ASP A 32 2.01 0.49 2.32
N GLU A 33 2.52 0.59 1.09
CA GLU A 33 3.82 0.05 0.69
C GLU A 33 4.98 0.72 1.43
N GLU A 34 5.01 2.05 1.50
CA GLU A 34 6.04 2.80 2.21
C GLU A 34 6.04 2.46 3.70
N LEU A 35 4.86 2.38 4.32
CA LEU A 35 4.72 2.03 5.73
C LEU A 35 5.19 0.59 6.01
N LEU A 36 4.81 -0.37 5.16
CA LEU A 36 5.22 -1.76 5.31
C LEU A 36 6.73 -1.94 5.12
N ASN A 37 7.33 -1.20 4.18
CA ASN A 37 8.79 -1.19 3.99
C ASN A 37 9.51 -0.62 5.22
N GLN A 38 9.03 0.51 5.77
CA GLN A 38 9.56 1.07 7.02
C GLN A 38 9.47 0.08 8.18
N LEU A 39 8.32 -0.60 8.33
CA LEU A 39 8.13 -1.62 9.35
C LEU A 39 9.07 -2.81 9.16
N TYR A 40 9.25 -3.25 7.92
CA TYR A 40 10.15 -4.36 7.58
C TYR A 40 11.60 -4.04 7.97
N GLU A 41 12.09 -2.84 7.68
CA GLU A 41 13.43 -2.40 8.06
C GLU A 41 13.61 -2.37 9.59
N LEU A 42 12.62 -1.88 10.33
CA LEU A 42 12.65 -1.89 11.80
C LEU A 42 12.73 -3.32 12.36
N LEU A 43 12.00 -4.26 11.75
CA LEU A 43 12.01 -5.66 12.17
C LEU A 43 13.35 -6.35 11.88
N ILE A 44 14.05 -5.98 10.80
CA ILE A 44 15.40 -6.48 10.53
C ILE A 44 16.39 -5.94 11.55
N GLN A 45 16.33 -4.63 11.83
CA GLN A 45 17.23 -3.97 12.77
C GLN A 45 17.08 -4.55 14.19
N GLY A 46 15.85 -4.75 14.67
CA GLY A 46 15.58 -5.36 15.98
C GLY A 46 15.91 -6.84 16.10
N ARG A 47 16.25 -7.53 14.99
CA ARG A 47 16.78 -8.91 15.00
C ARG A 47 18.31 -8.97 15.00
N SER A 48 18.96 -7.84 14.77
CA SER A 48 20.42 -7.71 14.68
C SER A 48 21.06 -7.31 16.03
N GLU A 49 20.24 -7.14 17.07
CA GLU A 49 20.62 -6.97 18.48
C GLU A 49 20.26 -8.23 19.29
#